data_AF-A0A972K7J9-F1
#
_entry.id   AF-A0A972K7J9-F1
#
_cell.length_a   1.000
_cell.length_b   1.000
_cell.length_c   1.000
_cell.angle_alpha   90.00
_cell.angle_beta   90.00
_cell.angle_gamma   90.00
#
_symmetry.space_group_name_H-M   'P 1'
#
loop_
_entity.id
_entity.type
_entity.pdbx_description
1 polymer ?
#
loop_
_entity_poly.entity_id
_entity_poly.type
_entity_poly.pdbx_seq_one_letter_code
_entity_poly.pdbx_strand_id
1 'polypeptide(L)' 'MDVIYTLIPVMILIGLILVGLLIWSVKRGQYDDLEGDGHRILMDDDDPQPLNNKKETRSWPDADDHD' A
#
# COMPACT_ATOMS: atom_id res chain seq x y z
N MET A 1 45.04 -16.62 8.03
CA MET A 1 43.92 -17.48 8.48
C MET A 1 43.02 -16.77 9.49
N ASP A 2 43.42 -15.61 10.03
CA ASP A 2 42.68 -14.93 11.10
C ASP A 2 41.36 -14.29 10.67
N VAL A 3 41.28 -13.85 9.42
CA VAL A 3 40.11 -13.13 8.88
C VAL A 3 38.87 -14.03 8.82
N ILE A 4 39.04 -15.34 8.66
CA ILE A 4 37.92 -16.29 8.63
C ILE A 4 37.21 -16.32 9.99
N TYR A 5 37.95 -16.21 11.09
CA TYR A 5 37.37 -16.22 12.43
C TYR A 5 36.51 -14.98 12.74
N THR A 6 36.75 -13.86 12.05
CA THR A 6 35.89 -12.67 12.16
C THR A 6 34.76 -12.68 11.14
N LEU A 7 34.97 -13.20 9.93
CA LEU A 7 33.97 -13.26 8.87
C LEU A 7 32.81 -14.24 9.17
N ILE A 8 33.10 -15.42 9.72
CA ILE A 8 32.06 -16.41 10.05
C ILE A 8 31.00 -15.83 11.00
N PRO A 9 31.33 -15.28 12.19
CA PRO A 9 30.33 -14.75 13.10
C PRO A 9 29.61 -13.52 12.54
N VAL A 10 30.30 -12.67 11.77
CA VAL A 10 29.68 -11.52 11.09
C VAL A 10 28.62 -11.98 10.10
N MET A 11 28.91 -13.00 9.28
CA MET A 11 27.93 -13.54 8.34
C MET A 11 26.72 -14.18 9.02
N ILE A 12 26.95 -14.90 10.12
CA ILE A 12 25.85 -15.45 10.93
C ILE A 12 24.98 -14.32 11.49
N LEU A 13 25.59 -13.26 12.02
CA LEU A 13 24.87 -12.10 12.56
C LEU A 13 24.02 -11.41 11.50
N ILE A 14 24.59 -11.16 10.31
CA ILE A 14 23.87 -10.57 9.18
C ILE A 14 22.69 -11.46 8.77
N GLY A 15 22.92 -12.78 8.68
CA GLY A 15 21.86 -13.76 8.38
C GLY A 15 20.72 -13.73 9.39
N LEU A 16 21.05 -13.67 10.69
CA LEU A 16 20.05 -13.56 11.76
C LEU A 16 19.26 -12.25 11.68
N ILE A 17 19.92 -11.13 11.38
CA ILE A 17 19.25 -9.84 11.18
C ILE A 17 18.27 -9.93 10.00
N LEU A 18 18.71 -10.50 8.88
CA LEU A 18 17.87 -10.68 7.68
C LEU A 18 16.62 -11.52 7.98
N VAL A 19 16.80 -12.67 8.64
CA VAL A 19 15.69 -13.54 9.04
C VAL A 19 14.77 -12.83 10.04
N GLY A 20 15.32 -12.09 11.00
CA GLY A 20 14.54 -11.31 11.97
C GLY A 20 13.69 -10.23 11.29
N LEU A 21 14.26 -9.52 10.32
CA LEU A 21 13.54 -8.53 9.52
C LEU A 21 12.43 -9.16 8.68
N LEU A 22 12.67 -10.34 8.08
CA LEU A 22 11.64 -11.06 7.32
C LEU A 22 10.48 -11.49 8.23
N ILE A 23 10.77 -12.08 9.39
CA ILE A 23 9.73 -12.49 10.35
C ILE A 23 8.93 -11.28 10.82
N TRP A 24 9.61 -10.17 11.11
CA TRP A 24 8.96 -8.93 11.50
C TRP A 24 8.10 -8.34 10.38
N SER A 25 8.59 -8.35 9.15
CA SER A 25 7.88 -7.90 7.95
C SER A 25 6.57 -8.69 7.73
N VAL A 26 6.64 -10.02 7.83
CA VAL A 26 5.46 -10.89 7.75
C VAL A 26 4.48 -10.59 8.88
N LYS A 27 4.97 -10.45 10.12
CA LYS A 27 4.13 -10.08 11.27
C LYS A 27 3.48 -8.71 11.16
N ARG A 28 4.09 -7.77 10.42
CA ARG A 28 3.54 -6.43 10.17
C ARG A 28 2.43 -6.42 9.11
N GLY A 29 2.11 -7.56 8.50
CA GLY A 29 1.04 -7.67 7.54
C GLY A 29 1.33 -6.96 6.21
N GLN A 30 2.60 -6.68 5.87
CA GLN A 30 2.92 -6.01 4.59
C GLN A 30 2.51 -6.85 3.36
N TYR A 31 2.22 -8.13 3.56
CA TYR A 31 1.86 -9.06 2.51
C TYR A 31 0.33 -9.23 2.36
N ASP A 32 -0.48 -8.69 3.27
CA ASP A 32 -1.96 -8.78 3.19
C ASP A 32 -2.53 -7.91 2.05
N ASP A 33 -1.82 -6.85 1.64
CA ASP A 33 -2.28 -5.90 0.61
C ASP A 33 -1.82 -6.26 -0.82
N LEU A 34 -1.12 -7.39 -1.01
CA LEU A 34 -0.76 -7.88 -2.35
C LEU A 34 -1.97 -8.33 -3.17
N GLU A 35 -3.06 -8.71 -2.51
CA GLU A 35 -4.27 -9.19 -3.17
C GLU A 35 -5.10 -8.05 -3.79
N GLY A 36 -4.98 -6.82 -3.24
CA GLY A 36 -5.71 -5.64 -3.72
C GLY A 36 -5.14 -5.01 -4.99
N ASP A 37 -3.81 -4.93 -5.12
CA ASP A 37 -3.15 -4.34 -6.29
C ASP A 37 -3.21 -5.23 -7.54
N GLY A 38 -3.12 -6.56 -7.36
CA GLY A 38 -3.22 -7.52 -8.47
C GLY A 38 -4.62 -7.58 -9.10
N HIS A 39 -5.66 -7.19 -8.38
CA HIS A 39 -7.02 -7.16 -8.91
C HIS A 39 -7.26 -5.96 -9.82
N ARG A 40 -6.61 -4.82 -9.54
CA ARG A 40 -6.72 -3.59 -10.36
C ARG A 40 -6.11 -3.78 -11.75
N ILE A 41 -4.92 -4.35 -11.86
CA ILE A 41 -4.24 -4.55 -13.16
C ILE A 41 -4.99 -5.50 -14.12
N LEU A 42 -5.84 -6.40 -13.59
CA LEU A 42 -6.59 -7.38 -14.39
C LEU A 42 -8.05 -6.96 -14.64
N MET A 43 -8.61 -6.05 -13.84
CA MET A 43 -10.01 -5.61 -13.94
C MET A 43 -10.17 -4.16 -14.45
N ASP A 44 -9.09 -3.39 -14.56
CA ASP A 44 -9.15 -2.00 -15.07
C ASP A 44 -9.54 -1.91 -16.57
N ASP A 45 -9.53 -3.01 -17.32
CA ASP A 45 -9.94 -3.04 -18.73
C ASP A 45 -11.47 -3.18 -18.94
N ASP A 46 -12.23 -3.59 -17.92
CA ASP A 46 -13.66 -3.94 -18.05
C ASP A 46 -14.63 -3.00 -17.32
N ASP A 47 -14.15 -1.98 -16.58
CA ASP A 47 -15.04 -1.09 -15.82
C ASP A 47 -15.29 0.24 -16.57
N PRO A 48 -16.50 0.47 -17.14
CA PRO A 48 -16.87 1.78 -17.65
C PRO A 48 -16.95 2.73 -16.45
N GLN A 49 -15.94 3.60 -16.29
CA GLN A 49 -15.87 4.61 -15.24
C GLN A 49 -17.25 5.20 -14.95
N PRO A 50 -17.82 5.01 -13.74
CA PRO A 50 -18.98 5.79 -13.38
C PRO A 50 -18.48 7.22 -13.21
N LEU A 51 -18.87 8.08 -14.17
CA LEU A 51 -18.75 9.52 -14.09
C LEU A 51 -19.54 10.02 -12.87
N ASN A 52 -19.06 9.80 -11.65
CA ASN A 52 -19.55 10.47 -10.47
C ASN A 52 -18.88 11.84 -10.37
N ASN A 53 -19.08 12.63 -11.43
CA ASN A 53 -18.90 14.06 -11.34
C ASN A 53 -20.14 14.59 -10.60
N LYS A 54 -20.08 14.48 -9.26
CA LYS A 54 -20.93 15.22 -8.35
C LYS A 54 -20.58 16.71 -8.52
N LYS A 55 -21.01 17.30 -9.64
CA LYS A 55 -21.19 18.74 -9.74
C LYS A 55 -22.37 19.03 -8.86
N GLU A 56 -22.05 19.45 -7.64
CA GLU A 56 -22.77 20.43 -6.86
C GLU A 56 -23.96 20.98 -7.65
N THR A 57 -25.13 20.49 -7.26
CA THR A 57 -26.36 21.25 -7.42
C THR A 57 -26.05 22.63 -6.84
N ARG A 58 -25.78 23.60 -7.72
CA ARG A 58 -25.82 25.01 -7.36
C ARG A 58 -27.26 25.22 -6.91
N SER A 59 -27.49 25.11 -5.61
CA SER A 59 -28.69 25.60 -4.95
C SER A 59 -28.76 27.06 -5.34
N TRP A 60 -29.62 27.37 -6.29
CA TRP A 60 -30.00 28.75 -6.53
C TRP A 60 -30.67 29.19 -5.23
N PRO A 61 -30.15 30.19 -4.52
CA PRO A 61 -30.85 30.73 -3.38
C PRO A 61 -32.15 31.29 -3.94
N ASP A 62 -33.27 30.69 -3.56
CA ASP A 62 -34.57 31.34 -3.61
C ASP A 62 -34.41 32.67 -2.88
N ALA A 63 -34.23 33.74 -3.65
CA ALA A 63 -34.45 35.09 -3.19
C ALA A 63 -35.94 35.38 -3.42
N ASP A 64 -36.77 34.66 -2.67
CA ASP A 64 -37.98 35.25 -2.14
C ASP A 64 -37.50 36.27 -1.10
N ASP A 65 -37.70 37.55 -1.36
CA ASP A 65 -37.89 38.56 -0.30
C ASP A 65 -38.46 39.84 -0.93
N HIS A 66 -39.77 40.02 -0.71
CA HIS A 66 -40.40 41.23 -0.17
C HIS A 66 -40.06 42.60 -0.80
N ASP A 67 -40.94 43.09 -1.68
CA ASP A 67 -41.85 44.26 -1.49
C ASP A 67 -42.53 44.71 -2.80
#